data_AF-A0AAJ4AL74-F1
#
_entry.id   AF-A0AAJ4AL74-F1
#
_cell.length_a   1.000
_cell.length_b   1.000
_cell.length_c   1.000
_cell.angle_alpha   90.00
_cell.angle_beta   90.00
_cell.angle_gamma   90.00
#
_symmetry.space_group_name_H-M   'P 1'
#
loop_
_entity.id
_entity.type
_entity.pdbx_description
1 polymer ?
#
loop_
_entity_poly.entity_id
_entity_poly.type
_entity_poly.pdbx_seq_one_letter_code
_entity_poly.pdbx_strand_id
1 'polypeptide(L)'
;MVSPQSHQVNIVSENAVATQAYIPETQQDTHYVFQLTVSDNQLSDSSQVSVHYVAEDVSCEVWDKSKIYDLPGNVVTWNGKFWENHWWTQGDTPGTGGEWGVWREVQASACK
;
A
#
# COMPACT_ATOMS: atom_id res chain seq x y z
N MET A 1 -9.84 10.50 -6.64
CA MET A 1 -10.51 10.00 -5.41
C MET A 1 -11.65 9.11 -5.86
N VAL A 2 -11.45 7.80 -5.85
CA VAL A 2 -12.53 6.85 -6.18
C VAL A 2 -13.30 6.63 -4.88
N SER A 3 -14.54 7.11 -4.83
CA SER A 3 -15.45 6.78 -3.72
C SER A 3 -15.65 5.27 -3.70
N PRO A 4 -15.65 4.59 -2.54
CA PRO A 4 -16.13 3.21 -2.46
C PRO A 4 -17.52 3.17 -3.09
N GLN A 5 -17.70 2.34 -4.12
CA GLN A 5 -19.03 2.14 -4.70
C GLN A 5 -19.93 1.52 -3.63
N SER A 6 -21.13 2.06 -3.45
CA SER A 6 -22.10 1.53 -2.51
C SER A 6 -22.39 0.06 -2.86
N HIS A 7 -21.97 -0.86 -1.99
CA HIS A 7 -22.08 -2.30 -2.20
C HIS A 7 -23.52 -2.76 -1.93
N GLN A 8 -24.02 -3.67 -2.77
CA GLN A 8 -25.34 -4.27 -2.59
C GLN A 8 -25.32 -5.25 -1.42
N VAL A 9 -26.18 -5.03 -0.42
CA VAL A 9 -26.44 -5.97 0.67
C VAL A 9 -27.50 -6.96 0.22
N ASN A 10 -27.15 -8.25 0.16
CA ASN A 10 -28.08 -9.30 -0.24
C ASN A 10 -28.58 -10.06 0.99
N ILE A 11 -29.89 -10.15 1.15
CA ILE A 11 -30.51 -11.00 2.17
C ILE A 11 -30.54 -12.43 1.61
N VAL A 12 -29.85 -13.35 2.29
CA VAL A 12 -29.71 -14.76 1.86
C VAL A 12 -30.77 -15.64 2.53
N SER A 13 -31.22 -15.28 3.74
CA SER A 13 -32.36 -15.89 4.45
C SER A 13 -32.91 -14.95 5.53
N GLU A 14 -34.01 -15.33 6.21
CA GLU A 14 -34.64 -14.54 7.29
C GLU A 14 -33.65 -14.10 8.38
N ASN A 15 -32.60 -14.88 8.64
CA ASN A 15 -31.59 -14.60 9.68
C ASN A 15 -30.17 -14.51 9.12
N ALA A 16 -30.00 -14.39 7.80
CA ALA A 16 -28.67 -14.32 7.19
C ALA A 16 -28.60 -13.25 6.09
N VAL A 17 -27.63 -12.35 6.24
CA VAL A 17 -27.29 -11.31 5.27
C VAL A 17 -25.87 -11.59 4.78
N ALA A 18 -25.66 -11.54 3.46
CA ALA A 18 -24.34 -11.59 2.86
C ALA A 18 -24.05 -10.28 2.12
N THR A 19 -22.85 -9.78 2.29
CA THR A 19 -22.31 -8.64 1.54
C THR A 19 -20.92 -9.01 1.03
N GLN A 20 -20.52 -8.41 -0.08
CA GLN A 20 -19.18 -8.57 -0.64
C GLN A 20 -18.51 -7.21 -0.71
N ALA A 21 -17.31 -7.11 -0.15
CA ALA A 21 -16.46 -5.93 -0.29
C ALA A 21 -15.42 -6.21 -1.37
N TYR A 22 -15.23 -5.26 -2.28
CA TYR A 22 -14.13 -5.29 -3.25
C TYR A 22 -13.00 -4.42 -2.73
N ILE A 23 -11.83 -5.03 -2.56
CA ILE A 23 -10.60 -4.31 -2.21
C ILE A 23 -9.88 -4.03 -3.53
N PRO A 24 -9.70 -2.74 -3.92
CA PRO A 24 -8.91 -2.43 -5.10
C PRO A 24 -7.46 -2.88 -4.89
N GLU A 25 -6.80 -3.32 -5.95
CA GLU A 25 -5.35 -3.54 -5.91
C GLU A 25 -4.64 -2.28 -5.40
N THR A 26 -3.75 -2.47 -4.43
CA THR A 26 -2.96 -1.40 -3.84
C THR A 26 -1.50 -1.81 -3.82
N GLN A 27 -0.62 -0.86 -4.08
CA GLN A 27 0.83 -1.08 -4.01
C GLN A 27 1.36 -0.96 -2.57
N GLN A 28 0.49 -0.70 -1.60
CA GLN A 28 0.83 -0.55 -0.18
C GLN A 28 0.09 -1.57 0.66
N ASP A 29 0.81 -2.16 1.62
CA ASP A 29 0.22 -2.94 2.70
C ASP A 29 -0.88 -2.13 3.38
N THR A 30 -2.08 -2.70 3.44
CA THR A 30 -3.25 -2.00 3.93
C THR A 30 -4.06 -2.90 4.87
N HIS A 31 -4.40 -2.35 6.03
CA HIS A 31 -5.27 -3.01 7.00
C HIS A 31 -6.69 -2.47 6.88
N TYR A 32 -7.61 -3.33 6.47
CA TYR A 32 -9.03 -3.00 6.36
C TYR A 32 -9.80 -3.55 7.55
N VAL A 33 -10.65 -2.72 8.14
CA VAL A 33 -11.59 -3.12 9.19
C VAL A 33 -12.99 -2.94 8.67
N PHE A 34 -13.75 -4.03 8.62
CA PHE A 34 -15.15 -4.02 8.24
C PHE A 34 -16.00 -4.24 9.49
N GLN A 35 -17.02 -3.40 9.67
CA GLN A 35 -17.99 -3.54 10.75
C GLN A 35 -19.36 -3.87 10.16
N LEU A 36 -19.96 -4.96 10.63
CA LEU A 36 -21.36 -5.26 10.41
C LEU A 36 -22.15 -4.78 11.61
N THR A 37 -23.18 -3.98 11.38
CA THR A 37 -24.12 -3.52 12.41
C THR A 37 -25.53 -3.97 12.05
N VAL A 38 -26.18 -4.64 12.98
CA VAL A 38 -27.61 -5.00 12.89
C VAL A 38 -28.37 -4.10 13.85
N SER A 39 -29.46 -3.48 13.39
CA SER A 39 -30.26 -2.54 14.18
C SER A 39 -31.73 -2.61 13.82
N ASP A 40 -32.61 -2.47 14.81
CA ASP A 40 -34.06 -2.34 14.66
C ASP A 40 -34.55 -0.88 14.90
N ASN A 41 -33.63 0.09 14.80
CA ASN A 41 -33.80 1.50 15.17
C ASN A 41 -34.00 1.78 16.67
N GLN A 42 -33.92 0.77 17.54
CA GLN A 42 -34.00 0.92 19.00
C GLN A 42 -32.78 0.30 19.70
N LEU A 43 -32.39 -0.89 19.27
CA LEU A 43 -31.23 -1.66 19.70
C LEU A 43 -30.32 -1.93 18.51
N SER A 44 -29.04 -2.07 18.79
CA SER A 44 -28.06 -2.45 17.77
C SER A 44 -26.97 -3.33 18.36
N ASP A 45 -26.47 -4.24 17.54
CA ASP A 45 -25.31 -5.06 17.84
C ASP A 45 -24.33 -5.02 16.65
N SER A 46 -23.04 -5.16 16.93
CA SER A 46 -21.99 -5.03 15.92
C SER A 46 -20.91 -6.10 16.06
N SER A 47 -20.39 -6.54 14.92
CA SER A 47 -19.21 -7.39 14.84
C SER A 47 -18.23 -6.84 13.82
N GLN A 48 -16.94 -7.10 14.02
CA GLN A 48 -15.87 -6.63 13.15
C GLN A 48 -15.07 -7.78 12.56
N VAL A 49 -14.61 -7.59 11.32
CA VAL A 49 -13.63 -8.46 10.67
C VAL A 49 -12.48 -7.61 10.14
N SER A 50 -11.26 -8.08 10.37
CA SER A 50 -10.03 -7.48 9.88
C SER A 50 -9.49 -8.23 8.68
N VAL A 51 -9.06 -7.51 7.65
CA VAL A 51 -8.36 -8.05 6.48
C VAL A 51 -7.02 -7.34 6.35
N HIS A 52 -5.93 -8.11 6.38
CA HIS A 52 -4.60 -7.64 6.05
C HIS A 52 -4.36 -7.89 4.56
N TYR A 53 -4.38 -6.84 3.75
CA TYR A 53 -3.97 -6.90 2.36
C TYR A 53 -2.46 -6.65 2.29
N VAL A 54 -1.73 -7.62 1.73
CA VAL A 54 -0.29 -7.52 1.46
C VAL A 54 -0.15 -7.19 -0.02
N ALA A 55 0.55 -6.11 -0.35
CA ALA A 55 0.76 -5.73 -1.74
C ALA A 55 1.58 -6.82 -2.48
N GLU A 56 1.35 -6.97 -3.79
CA GLU A 56 2.23 -7.81 -4.61
C GLU A 56 3.67 -7.29 -4.55
N ASP A 57 4.66 -8.19 -4.71
CA ASP A 57 6.09 -7.86 -4.72
C ASP A 57 6.39 -6.87 -5.86
N VAL A 58 6.38 -5.58 -5.54
CA VAL A 58 6.78 -4.54 -6.48
C VAL A 58 8.31 -4.56 -6.55
N SER A 59 8.85 -5.20 -7.59
CA SER A 59 10.31 -5.33 -7.74
C SER A 59 10.89 -4.06 -8.36
N CYS A 60 11.60 -3.26 -7.57
CA CYS A 60 12.48 -2.20 -8.09
C CYS A 60 13.76 -2.78 -8.69
N GLU A 61 14.33 -2.07 -9.67
CA GLU A 61 15.67 -2.35 -10.16
C GLU A 61 16.69 -2.32 -9.01
N VAL A 62 17.67 -3.22 -9.03
CA VAL A 62 18.76 -3.20 -8.05
C VAL A 62 19.66 -2.00 -8.33
N TRP A 63 20.08 -1.29 -7.28
CA TRP A 63 21.00 -0.16 -7.43
C TRP A 63 22.30 -0.59 -8.12
N ASP A 64 22.70 0.18 -9.13
CA ASP A 64 23.93 -0.02 -9.89
C ASP A 64 24.81 1.23 -9.79
N LYS A 65 26.02 1.04 -9.27
CA LYS A 65 27.03 2.11 -9.12
C LYS A 65 27.39 2.79 -10.44
N SER A 66 27.32 2.07 -11.56
CA SER A 66 27.70 2.56 -12.88
C SER A 66 26.57 3.32 -13.58
N LYS A 67 25.32 3.15 -13.13
CA LYS A 67 24.14 3.78 -13.71
C LYS A 67 24.03 5.25 -13.29
N ILE A 68 23.64 6.08 -14.25
CA ILE A 68 23.28 7.48 -14.01
C ILE A 68 21.78 7.52 -13.66
N TYR A 69 21.46 8.11 -12.52
CA TYR A 69 20.09 8.42 -12.09
C TYR A 69 19.91 9.93 -12.21
N ASP A 70 19.51 10.39 -13.39
CA ASP A 70 19.52 11.79 -13.78
C ASP A 70 18.28 12.57 -13.35
N LEU A 71 17.12 11.91 -13.30
CA LEU A 71 15.85 12.48 -12.87
C LEU A 71 15.54 12.11 -11.41
N PRO A 72 14.94 13.00 -10.60
CA PRO A 72 14.44 12.61 -9.28
C PRO A 72 13.29 11.61 -9.42
N GLY A 73 13.17 10.71 -8.44
CA GLY A 73 12.07 9.73 -8.36
C GLY A 73 12.39 8.35 -8.93
N ASN A 74 13.63 8.05 -9.31
CA ASN A 74 14.04 6.68 -9.58
C ASN A 74 14.09 5.92 -8.26
N VAL A 75 13.45 4.75 -8.23
CA VAL A 75 13.44 3.89 -7.05
C VAL A 75 14.24 2.62 -7.32
N VAL A 76 15.15 2.30 -6.41
CA VAL A 76 16.03 1.14 -6.51
C VAL A 76 16.03 0.33 -5.23
N THR A 77 16.42 -0.94 -5.33
CA THR A 77 16.66 -1.81 -4.18
C THR A 77 18.16 -1.84 -3.84
N TRP A 78 18.47 -1.63 -2.57
CA TRP A 78 19.84 -1.76 -2.03
C TRP A 78 19.78 -2.23 -0.57
N ASN A 79 20.52 -3.30 -0.28
CA ASN A 79 20.62 -3.89 1.06
C ASN A 79 19.26 -4.24 1.70
N GLY A 80 18.34 -4.81 0.90
CA GLY A 80 17.00 -5.21 1.35
C GLY A 80 16.03 -4.05 1.63
N LYS A 81 16.38 -2.83 1.22
CA LYS A 81 15.57 -1.61 1.36
C LYS A 81 15.34 -0.94 0.02
N PHE A 82 14.35 -0.07 -0.03
CA PHE A 82 13.99 0.71 -1.21
C PHE A 82 14.45 2.15 -1.05
N TRP A 83 14.98 2.72 -2.13
CA TRP A 83 15.60 4.04 -2.10
C TRP A 83 15.19 4.88 -3.30
N GLU A 84 14.77 6.11 -3.06
CA GLU A 84 14.41 7.09 -4.09
C GLU A 84 15.49 8.17 -4.22
N ASN A 85 15.95 8.48 -5.43
CA ASN A 85 16.89 9.59 -5.63
C ASN A 85 16.16 10.93 -5.71
N HIS A 86 16.66 11.93 -4.99
CA HIS A 86 16.08 13.28 -5.01
C HIS A 86 16.78 14.24 -5.98
N TRP A 87 17.98 13.86 -6.44
CA TRP A 87 18.80 14.66 -7.35
C TRP A 87 19.57 13.73 -8.29
N TRP A 88 20.19 14.33 -9.31
CA TRP A 88 21.13 13.64 -10.18
C TRP A 88 22.20 12.91 -9.36
N THR A 89 22.48 11.66 -9.69
CA THR A 89 23.58 10.91 -9.07
C THR A 89 24.15 9.84 -10.00
N GLN A 90 25.42 9.54 -9.80
CA GLN A 90 26.07 8.34 -10.31
C GLN A 90 27.06 7.84 -9.25
N GLY A 91 26.87 6.60 -8.81
CA GLY A 91 27.77 5.95 -7.87
C GLY A 91 27.64 6.33 -6.39
N ASP A 92 26.77 7.27 -6.02
CA ASP A 92 26.44 7.50 -4.60
C ASP A 92 25.66 6.31 -4.06
N THR A 93 26.15 5.73 -2.97
CA THR A 93 25.56 4.52 -2.38
C THR A 93 24.33 4.88 -1.54
N PRO A 94 23.19 4.18 -1.70
CA PRO A 94 22.03 4.43 -0.87
C PRO A 94 22.33 4.19 0.62
N GLY A 95 21.88 5.11 1.47
CA GLY A 95 22.05 5.05 2.92
C GLY A 95 23.35 5.64 3.50
N THR A 96 24.30 6.12 2.68
CA THR A 96 25.56 6.69 3.20
C THR A 96 25.52 8.20 3.44
N GLY A 97 24.55 8.92 2.86
CA GLY A 97 24.50 10.39 2.89
C GLY A 97 23.78 11.02 4.09
N GLY A 98 23.23 10.21 5.01
CA GLY A 98 22.43 10.72 6.13
C GLY A 98 21.11 11.39 5.69
N GLU A 99 20.56 12.27 6.52
CA GLU A 99 19.27 12.95 6.29
C GLU A 99 19.24 13.81 5.01
N TRP A 100 20.42 14.27 4.56
CA TRP A 100 20.59 15.10 3.36
C TRP A 100 21.22 14.33 2.19
N GLY A 101 21.25 13.01 2.25
CA GLY A 101 21.76 12.15 1.19
C GLY A 101 20.96 12.25 -0.11
N VAL A 102 21.57 11.82 -1.21
CA VAL A 102 20.92 11.71 -2.52
C VAL A 102 19.72 10.77 -2.48
N TRP A 103 19.89 9.66 -1.77
CA TRP A 103 18.91 8.59 -1.64
C TRP A 103 18.11 8.73 -0.34
N ARG A 104 16.79 8.64 -0.43
CA ARG A 104 15.91 8.53 0.74
C ARG A 104 15.24 7.17 0.77
N GLU A 105 15.17 6.58 1.96
CA GLU A 105 14.49 5.31 2.15
C GLU A 105 12.99 5.50 1.94
N VAL A 106 12.40 4.62 1.13
CA VAL A 106 10.98 4.60 0.80
C VAL A 106 10.40 3.21 1.05
N GLN A 107 9.09 3.09 0.96
CA GLN A 107 8.42 1.79 1.05
C GLN A 107 8.47 1.07 -0.30
N ALA A 108 8.27 -0.25 -0.31
CA ALA A 108 8.18 -1.07 -1.52
C ALA A 108 7.17 -0.49 -2.54
N SER A 109 6.10 0.13 -2.04
CA SER A 109 5.08 0.80 -2.84
C SER A 109 5.54 1.97 -3.70
N ALA A 110 6.78 2.45 -3.50
CA ALA A 110 7.35 3.51 -4.32
C ALA A 110 7.92 2.96 -5.64
N CYS A 111 8.17 1.65 -5.72
CA CYS A 111 8.42 0.97 -6.97
C CYS A 111 7.19 1.11 -7.88
N LYS A 112 7.41 1.40 -9.16
CA LYS A 112 6.35 1.57 -10.16
C LYS A 112 6.46 0.51 -11.25
#